data_AF-A0A0E2ZI71-F1
#
_entry.id   AF-A0A0E2ZI71-F1
#
_cell.length_a   1.000
_cell.length_b   1.000
_cell.length_c   1.000
_cell.angle_alpha   90.00
_cell.angle_beta   90.00
_cell.angle_gamma   90.00
#
_symmetry.space_group_name_H-M   'P 1'
#
loop_
_entity.id
_entity.type
_entity.pdbx_description
1 polymer ?
#
loop_
_entity_poly.entity_id
_entity_poly.type
_entity_poly.pdbx_seq_one_letter_code
_entity_poly.pdbx_strand_id
1 'polypeptide(L)'
;KLTSGLDSLVIGEEQILGQVRDSISTARGLKASGDNLNTLFDKAIKIGTRVRQATGISKGSLSIGSMAVNLAEENIDDLNSKHILLIGT
;
A
#
# COMPACT_ATOMS: atom_id res chain seq x y z
N LYS A 1 -2.62 1.53 -12.45
CA LYS A 1 -2.90 0.22 -11.80
C LYS A 1 -2.18 0.11 -10.46
N LEU A 2 -0.86 0.35 -10.43
CA LEU A 2 -0.09 0.45 -9.18
C LEU A 2 -0.67 1.45 -8.17
N THR A 3 -0.87 2.72 -8.54
CA THR A 3 -1.43 3.76 -7.61
C THR A 3 -2.85 3.47 -7.12
N SER A 4 -3.62 2.68 -7.88
CA SER A 4 -4.96 2.23 -7.48
C SER A 4 -4.92 1.04 -6.52
N GLY A 5 -3.76 0.43 -6.25
CA GLY A 5 -3.62 -0.74 -5.38
C GLY A 5 -4.18 -2.04 -5.97
N LEU A 6 -4.37 -2.09 -7.29
CA LEU A 6 -4.92 -3.26 -8.00
C LEU A 6 -3.88 -4.34 -8.28
N ASP A 7 -2.61 -3.93 -8.38
CA ASP A 7 -1.47 -4.83 -8.59
C ASP A 7 -0.70 -5.09 -7.29
N SER A 8 -1.27 -4.71 -6.14
CA SER A 8 -0.66 -4.92 -4.83
C SER A 8 -0.86 -6.37 -4.37
N LEU A 9 0.12 -6.94 -3.66
CA LEU A 9 0.00 -8.24 -2.98
C LEU A 9 -1.25 -8.27 -2.07
N VAL A 10 -1.49 -7.14 -1.42
CA VAL A 10 -2.70 -6.85 -0.68
C VAL A 10 -3.54 -5.89 -1.49
N ILE A 11 -4.60 -6.40 -2.12
CA ILE A 11 -5.51 -5.57 -2.92
C ILE A 11 -6.10 -4.47 -2.02
N GLY A 12 -5.92 -3.21 -2.43
CA GLY A 12 -6.46 -2.05 -1.71
C GLY A 12 -5.55 -1.45 -0.62
N GLU A 13 -4.36 -2.01 -0.37
CA GLU A 13 -3.39 -1.49 0.60
C GLU A 13 -2.99 -0.03 0.34
N GLU A 14 -3.04 0.83 1.36
CA GLU A 14 -2.83 2.27 1.19
C GLU A 14 -1.36 2.69 0.97
N GLN A 15 -0.39 1.88 1.41
CA GLN A 15 1.04 2.23 1.42
C GLN A 15 1.58 2.62 0.04
N ILE A 16 1.21 1.89 -1.03
CA ILE A 16 1.74 2.15 -2.38
C ILE A 16 1.44 3.58 -2.86
N LEU A 17 0.25 4.10 -2.57
CA LEU A 17 -0.11 5.47 -2.99
C LEU A 17 0.72 6.51 -2.24
N GLY A 18 0.98 6.28 -0.95
CA GLY A 18 1.87 7.11 -0.13
C GLY A 18 3.30 7.09 -0.65
N GLN A 19 3.87 5.92 -0.87
CA GLN A 19 5.23 5.75 -1.40
C GLN A 19 5.43 6.45 -2.75
N VAL A 20 4.45 6.37 -3.66
CA VAL A 20 4.51 7.07 -4.96
C VAL A 20 4.51 8.59 -4.76
N ARG A 21 3.71 9.11 -3.82
CA ARG A 21 3.67 10.53 -3.48
C ARG A 21 4.99 11.00 -2.87
N ASP A 22 5.58 10.22 -1.97
CA ASP A 22 6.84 10.56 -1.31
C ASP A 22 8.01 10.51 -2.31
N SER A 23 7.99 9.55 -3.23
CA SER A 23 8.98 9.41 -4.29
C SER A 23 9.02 10.64 -5.20
N ILE A 24 7.87 11.11 -5.69
CA ILE A 24 7.83 12.31 -6.53
C ILE A 24 8.14 13.58 -5.75
N SER A 25 7.73 13.66 -4.47
CA SER A 25 8.10 14.76 -3.58
C SER A 25 9.63 14.88 -3.43
N THR A 26 10.29 13.74 -3.19
CA THR A 26 11.75 13.64 -3.08
C THR A 26 12.42 14.02 -4.40
N ALA A 27 11.95 13.48 -5.53
CA ALA A 27 12.51 13.78 -6.84
C ALA A 27 12.40 15.27 -7.20
N ARG A 28 11.28 15.93 -6.85
CA ARG A 28 11.12 17.38 -7.01
C ARG A 28 12.11 18.16 -6.16
N GLY A 29 12.26 17.79 -4.89
CA GLY A 29 13.22 18.42 -3.97
C GLY A 29 14.66 18.34 -4.47
N LEU A 30 15.02 17.22 -5.09
CA LEU A 30 16.35 16.99 -5.67
C LEU A 30 16.50 17.53 -7.11
N LYS A 31 15.45 18.14 -7.68
CA LYS A 31 15.39 18.52 -9.11
C LYS A 31 15.70 17.36 -10.08
N ALA A 32 15.40 16.14 -9.66
CA ALA A 32 15.58 14.92 -10.43
C ALA A 32 14.36 14.59 -11.31
N SER A 33 13.27 15.36 -11.22
CA SER A 33 12.08 15.26 -12.08
C SER A 33 11.79 16.56 -12.82
N GLY A 34 11.54 16.46 -14.13
CA GLY A 34 11.05 17.56 -14.97
C GLY A 34 9.53 17.61 -15.05
N ASP A 35 9.00 18.62 -15.75
CA ASP A 35 7.55 18.92 -15.83
C ASP A 35 6.70 17.75 -16.32
N ASN A 36 7.21 16.98 -17.27
CA ASN A 36 6.53 15.80 -17.81
C ASN A 36 6.32 14.73 -16.73
N LEU A 37 7.37 14.43 -15.96
CA LEU A 37 7.30 13.45 -14.87
C LEU A 37 6.43 13.97 -13.73
N ASN A 38 6.56 15.25 -13.37
CA ASN A 38 5.72 15.87 -12.35
C ASN A 38 4.24 15.73 -12.70
N THR A 39 3.86 16.09 -13.93
CA THR A 39 2.48 15.99 -14.43
C THR A 39 1.99 14.54 -14.47
N LEU A 40 2.84 13.60 -14.89
CA LEU A 40 2.48 12.18 -14.95
C LEU A 40 2.17 11.62 -13.55
N PHE A 41 3.03 11.88 -12.58
CA PHE A 41 2.85 11.40 -11.21
C PHE A 41 1.63 12.03 -10.53
N ASP A 42 1.40 13.34 -10.72
CA ASP A 42 0.20 14.01 -10.19
C ASP A 42 -1.08 13.39 -10.75
N LYS A 43 -1.12 13.13 -12.07
CA LYS A 43 -2.26 12.44 -12.71
C LYS A 43 -2.42 11.02 -12.16
N ALA A 44 -1.33 10.26 -12.01
CA ALA A 44 -1.37 8.89 -11.52
C ALA A 44 -1.88 8.81 -10.07
N ILE A 45 -1.46 9.73 -9.20
CA ILE A 45 -1.92 9.86 -7.81
C ILE A 45 -3.41 10.23 -7.77
N LYS A 46 -3.83 11.20 -8.58
CA LYS A 46 -5.23 11.64 -8.67
C LYS A 46 -6.15 10.51 -9.14
N ILE A 47 -5.75 9.79 -10.18
CA ILE A 47 -6.51 8.65 -10.72
C ILE A 47 -6.57 7.53 -9.67
N GLY A 48 -5.44 7.17 -9.04
CA GLY A 48 -5.39 6.14 -8.00
C GLY A 48 -6.31 6.46 -6.82
N THR A 49 -6.29 7.71 -6.35
CA THR A 49 -7.17 8.20 -5.28
C THR A 49 -8.64 8.09 -5.68
N ARG A 50 -9.01 8.53 -6.89
CA ARG A 50 -10.38 8.45 -7.40
C ARG A 50 -10.88 7.00 -7.49
N VAL A 51 -10.06 6.09 -8.01
CA VAL A 51 -10.43 4.66 -8.11
C VAL A 51 -10.71 4.10 -6.72
N ARG A 52 -9.84 4.38 -5.73
CA ARG A 52 -10.04 3.92 -4.35
C ARG A 52 -11.32 4.43 -3.72
N GLN A 53 -11.59 5.73 -3.88
CA GLN A 53 -12.80 6.35 -3.36
C GLN A 53 -14.08 5.82 -4.03
N ALA A 54 -14.06 5.65 -5.35
CA ALA A 54 -15.22 5.22 -6.11
C ALA A 54 -15.56 3.73 -5.91
N THR A 55 -14.53 2.89 -5.74
CA THR A 55 -14.71 1.44 -5.59
C THR A 55 -14.81 1.00 -4.14
N GLY A 56 -14.34 1.82 -3.20
CA GLY A 56 -14.19 1.41 -1.82
C GLY A 56 -13.17 0.28 -1.64
N ILE A 57 -12.26 0.05 -2.58
CA ILE A 57 -11.27 -1.05 -2.53
C ILE A 57 -10.38 -1.00 -1.28
N SER A 58 -10.26 0.17 -0.65
CA SER A 58 -9.53 0.35 0.60
C SER A 58 -10.36 0.05 1.84
N LYS A 59 -11.69 -0.07 1.73
CA LYS A 59 -12.56 -0.42 2.86
C LYS A 59 -12.39 -1.90 3.15
N GLY A 60 -11.78 -2.20 4.30
CA GLY A 60 -11.51 -3.58 4.73
C GLY A 60 -10.24 -4.19 4.11
N SER A 61 -9.32 -3.37 3.56
CA SER A 61 -8.02 -3.90 3.16
C SER A 61 -7.30 -4.46 4.39
N LEU A 62 -7.17 -5.78 4.45
CA LEU A 62 -6.35 -6.47 5.45
C LEU A 62 -4.92 -5.95 5.32
N SER A 63 -4.28 -5.49 6.39
CA SER A 63 -2.84 -5.21 6.36
C SER A 63 -2.05 -6.49 6.10
N ILE A 64 -0.81 -6.36 5.61
CA ILE A 64 0.12 -7.49 5.49
C ILE A 64 0.25 -8.26 6.82
N GLY A 65 0.22 -7.55 7.95
CA GLY A 65 0.25 -8.13 9.29
C GLY A 65 -1.01 -8.93 9.61
N SER A 66 -2.20 -8.40 9.31
CA SER A 66 -3.44 -9.15 9.51
C SER A 66 -3.55 -10.38 8.59
N MET A 67 -3.03 -10.31 7.36
CA MET A 67 -2.94 -11.48 6.50
C MET A 67 -1.95 -12.52 7.04
N ALA A 68 -0.82 -12.08 7.62
CA ALA A 68 0.11 -12.99 8.29
C ALA A 68 -0.53 -13.68 9.50
N VAL A 69 -1.36 -12.97 10.28
CA VAL A 69 -2.13 -13.55 11.39
C VAL A 69 -3.17 -14.55 10.87
N ASN A 70 -3.95 -14.19 9.86
CA ASN A 70 -4.93 -15.12 9.25
C ASN A 70 -4.24 -16.39 8.73
N LEU A 71 -3.08 -16.24 8.07
CA LEU A 71 -2.31 -17.38 7.59
C LEU A 71 -1.80 -18.24 8.76
N ALA A 72 -1.40 -17.63 9.87
CA ALA A 72 -1.01 -18.36 11.07
C ALA A 72 -2.19 -19.11 11.70
N GLU A 73 -3.39 -18.51 11.74
CA GLU A 73 -4.62 -19.18 12.23
C GLU A 73 -5.02 -20.38 11.36
N GLU A 74 -4.80 -20.31 10.04
CA GLU A 74 -5.10 -21.41 9.12
C GLU A 74 -4.12 -22.59 9.24
N ASN A 75 -2.87 -22.35 9.66
CA ASN A 75 -1.79 -23.33 9.59
C ASN A 75 -1.26 -23.80 10.95
N ILE A 76 -1.61 -23.10 12.03
CA ILE A 76 -1.12 -23.38 13.38
C ILE A 76 -2.34 -23.61 14.29
N ASP A 77 -2.29 -24.67 15.12
CA ASP A 77 -3.25 -24.89 16.20
C ASP A 77 -3.36 -23.65 17.12
N ASP A 78 -4.41 -23.59 17.94
CA ASP A 78 -4.75 -22.48 18.84
C ASP A 78 -3.60 -21.48 19.13
N LEU A 79 -3.64 -20.34 18.43
CA LEU A 79 -2.63 -19.29 18.58
C LEU A 79 -2.57 -18.74 20.02
N ASN A 80 -3.65 -18.84 20.80
CA ASN A 80 -3.65 -18.42 22.20
C ASN A 80 -2.69 -19.24 23.08
N SER A 81 -2.34 -20.45 22.62
CA SER A 81 -1.37 -21.33 23.27
C SER A 81 0.08 -21.12 22.83
N LYS A 82 0.34 -20.17 21.92
CA LYS A 82 1.65 -19.96 21.29
C LYS A 82 2.33 -18.70 21.82
N HIS A 83 3.66 -18.75 21.90
CA HIS A 83 4.47 -17.56 22.18
C HIS A 83 4.87 -16.88 20.87
N ILE A 84 4.51 -15.61 20.72
CA ILE A 84 4.84 -14.78 19.55
C ILE A 84 6.15 -14.05 19.80
N LEU A 85 7.09 -14.11 18.85
CA LEU A 85 8.29 -13.27 18.82
C LEU A 85 8.21 -12.29 17.64
N LEU A 86 8.23 -10.99 17.94
CA LEU A 86 8.32 -9.93 16.93
C LEU A 86 9.79 -9.49 16.81
N ILE A 87 10.34 -9.51 15.59
CA ILE A 87 11.69 -9.02 15.29
C ILE A 87 11.58 -7.82 14.36
N GLY A 88 12.08 -6.67 14.81
CA GLY A 88 11.98 -5.39 14.10
C GLY A 88 10.97 -4.43 14.74
N THR A 89 10.96 -3.19 14.24
CA THR A 89 10.06 -2.10 14.63
C THR A 89 9.52 -1.40 13.41
#